data_AF-A0A183B1R6-F1
#
_entry.id   AF-A0A183B1R6-F1
#
_cell.length_a   1.000
_cell.length_b   1.000
_cell.length_c   1.000
_cell.angle_alpha   90.00
_cell.angle_beta   90.00
_cell.angle_gamma   90.00
#
_symmetry.space_group_name_H-M   'P 1'
#
loop_
_entity.id
_entity.type
_entity.pdbx_description
1 polymer ?
#
loop_
_entity_poly.entity_id
_entity_poly.type
_entity_poly.pdbx_seq_one_letter_code
_entity_poly.pdbx_strand_id
1 'polypeptide(L)'
;MAQSTNAVVPNYGILEPSGDKVIISVSIRGVKPAQKWAFFAKDPAEAANGDVLVDFKEREFCFEFIGKSDLSGKRYRLRLCDLPGELNTGRCQCKVRKDAVLIVLRKKDSSRSWLSELSDINPADD
;
A
#
# COMPACT_ATOMS: atom_id res chain seq x y z
N MET A 1 3.06 13.85 -25.31
CA MET A 1 1.69 14.02 -24.75
C MET A 1 1.58 13.08 -23.56
N ALA A 2 1.90 13.54 -22.35
CA ALA A 2 1.71 12.75 -21.15
C ALA A 2 0.25 12.94 -20.70
N GLN A 3 -0.62 11.97 -21.02
CA GLN A 3 -1.94 11.93 -20.40
C GLN A 3 -1.71 11.68 -18.90
N SER A 4 -1.85 12.73 -18.09
CA SER A 4 -2.06 12.62 -16.65
C SER A 4 -3.33 11.79 -16.44
N THR A 5 -3.17 10.48 -16.40
CA THR A 5 -4.21 9.57 -15.94
C THR A 5 -4.32 9.85 -14.44
N ASN A 6 -5.32 10.65 -14.06
CA ASN A 6 -5.63 10.94 -12.66
C ASN A 6 -5.71 9.60 -11.91
N ALA A 7 -4.76 9.39 -11.00
CA ALA A 7 -4.74 8.21 -10.17
C ALA A 7 -5.90 8.32 -9.17
N VAL A 8 -6.73 7.29 -9.09
CA VAL A 8 -7.89 7.29 -8.20
C VAL A 8 -7.43 6.85 -6.80
N VAL A 9 -7.87 7.54 -5.76
CA VAL A 9 -7.65 7.07 -4.38
C VAL A 9 -8.48 5.78 -4.19
N PRO A 10 -7.84 4.63 -3.94
CA PRO A 10 -8.56 3.37 -3.76
C PRO A 10 -9.27 3.36 -2.40
N ASN A 11 -10.34 2.57 -2.28
CA ASN A 11 -10.91 2.29 -0.97
C ASN A 11 -9.90 1.53 -0.13
N TYR A 12 -9.62 1.98 1.10
CA TYR A 12 -8.69 1.32 1.99
C TYR A 12 -9.23 1.26 3.42
N GLY A 13 -8.75 0.29 4.18
CA GLY A 13 -9.00 0.17 5.62
C GLY A 13 -7.69 0.12 6.39
N ILE A 14 -7.69 0.61 7.62
CA ILE A 14 -6.53 0.61 8.51
C ILE A 14 -6.83 -0.29 9.70
N LEU A 15 -5.86 -1.12 10.08
CA LEU A 15 -5.94 -2.01 11.23
C LEU A 15 -4.60 -1.96 11.98
N GLU A 16 -4.64 -1.95 13.30
CA GLU A 16 -3.44 -2.00 14.13
C GLU A 16 -3.49 -3.21 15.06
N PRO A 17 -3.08 -4.40 14.57
CA PRO A 17 -3.18 -5.63 15.35
C PRO A 17 -2.17 -5.70 16.52
N SER A 18 -1.09 -4.93 16.47
CA SER A 18 -0.08 -4.86 17.55
C SER A 18 0.51 -3.46 17.61
N GLY A 19 1.04 -3.07 18.76
CA GLY A 19 1.56 -1.72 18.99
C GLY A 19 2.60 -1.28 17.95
N ASP A 20 3.40 -2.21 17.42
CA ASP A 20 4.45 -1.95 16.43
C ASP A 20 4.02 -2.10 14.96
N LYS A 21 2.78 -2.53 14.69
CA LYS A 21 2.34 -2.96 13.35
C LYS A 21 1.01 -2.32 12.96
N VAL A 22 1.03 -1.58 11.86
CA VAL A 22 -0.18 -1.09 11.19
C VAL A 22 -0.32 -1.81 9.85
N ILE A 23 -1.54 -2.25 9.55
CA ILE A 23 -1.90 -2.90 8.29
C ILE A 23 -2.88 -1.99 7.57
N ILE A 24 -2.53 -1.61 6.34
CA ILE A 24 -3.38 -0.87 5.44
C ILE A 24 -3.82 -1.83 4.34
N SER A 25 -5.13 -2.09 4.29
CA SER A 25 -5.75 -2.98 3.31
C SER A 25 -6.39 -2.15 2.22
N VAL A 26 -5.75 -2.09 1.06
CA VAL A 26 -6.21 -1.37 -0.12
C VAL A 26 -7.06 -2.30 -0.99
N SER A 27 -8.31 -1.96 -1.24
CA SER A 27 -9.24 -2.77 -2.04
C SER A 27 -9.10 -2.43 -3.52
N ILE A 28 -8.63 -3.39 -4.32
CA ILE A 28 -8.48 -3.25 -5.78
C ILE A 28 -9.18 -4.43 -6.43
N ARG A 29 -10.44 -4.22 -6.84
CA ARG A 29 -11.24 -5.29 -7.47
C ARG A 29 -10.57 -5.82 -8.72
N GLY A 30 -10.41 -7.13 -8.77
CA GLY A 30 -9.81 -7.86 -9.87
C GLY A 30 -8.29 -8.04 -9.75
N VAL A 31 -7.60 -7.41 -8.79
CA VAL A 31 -6.15 -7.63 -8.62
C VAL A 31 -5.89 -9.09 -8.24
N LYS A 32 -4.89 -9.69 -8.89
CA LYS A 32 -4.48 -11.07 -8.64
C LYS A 32 -3.01 -11.08 -8.22
N PRO A 33 -2.63 -11.83 -7.17
CA PRO A 33 -1.23 -12.02 -6.87
C PRO A 33 -0.53 -12.72 -8.04
N ALA A 34 0.70 -12.34 -8.35
CA ALA A 34 1.49 -13.05 -9.33
C ALA A 34 1.75 -14.49 -8.86
N GLN A 35 1.31 -15.48 -9.64
CA GLN A 35 1.59 -16.88 -9.39
C GLN A 35 3.03 -17.18 -9.86
N LYS A 36 4.04 -16.76 -9.09
CA LYS A 36 5.41 -17.25 -9.33
C LYS A 36 5.58 -18.63 -8.72
N TRP A 37 6.04 -19.58 -9.53
CA TRP A 37 6.45 -20.90 -9.06
C TRP A 37 7.52 -20.72 -7.98
N ALA A 38 7.34 -21.44 -6.87
CA ALA A 38 7.91 -21.17 -5.54
C ALA A 38 9.44 -21.26 -5.40
N PHE A 39 10.20 -21.28 -6.50
CA PHE A 39 11.66 -21.48 -6.47
C PHE A 39 12.50 -20.19 -6.59
N PHE A 40 11.94 -19.05 -7.04
CA PHE A 40 12.76 -17.84 -7.31
C PHE A 40 12.16 -16.47 -6.94
N ALA A 41 10.98 -16.39 -6.31
CA ALA A 41 10.32 -15.10 -6.09
C ALA A 41 10.73 -14.45 -4.76
N LYS A 42 11.60 -13.44 -4.83
CA LYS A 42 12.04 -12.63 -3.69
C LYS A 42 11.10 -11.45 -3.37
N ASP A 43 10.11 -11.18 -4.24
CA ASP A 43 9.25 -9.99 -4.15
C ASP A 43 7.77 -10.34 -3.87
N PRO A 44 7.28 -10.12 -2.64
CA PRO A 44 5.88 -10.37 -2.26
C PRO A 44 4.89 -9.33 -2.84
N ALA A 45 5.38 -8.33 -3.57
CA ALA A 45 4.61 -7.19 -4.06
C ALA A 45 4.10 -7.34 -5.51
N GLU A 46 4.41 -8.40 -6.25
CA GLU A 46 3.97 -8.52 -7.64
C GLU A 46 2.49 -8.92 -7.81
N ALA A 47 1.77 -8.18 -8.66
CA ALA A 47 0.44 -8.53 -9.14
C ALA A 47 0.53 -9.11 -10.56
N ALA A 48 -0.30 -10.11 -10.88
CA ALA A 48 -0.34 -10.74 -12.20
C ALA A 48 -0.87 -9.81 -13.30
N ASN A 49 -1.65 -8.81 -12.91
CA ASN A 49 -2.39 -7.90 -13.78
C ASN A 49 -2.16 -6.44 -13.40
N GLY A 50 -0.98 -6.11 -12.90
CA GLY A 50 -0.56 -4.74 -12.64
C GLY A 50 0.80 -4.65 -11.98
N ASP A 51 1.36 -3.44 -11.97
CA ASP A 51 2.54 -3.14 -11.17
C ASP A 51 2.11 -2.51 -9.85
N VAL A 52 2.75 -2.94 -8.77
CA VAL A 52 2.60 -2.34 -7.44
C VAL A 52 3.91 -1.66 -7.10
N LEU A 53 3.83 -0.36 -6.88
CA LEU A 53 4.93 0.48 -6.44
C LEU A 53 4.62 0.93 -5.02
N VAL A 54 5.55 0.67 -4.10
CA VAL A 54 5.42 1.14 -2.72
C VAL A 54 6.71 1.79 -2.31
N ASP A 55 6.61 3.04 -1.85
CA ASP A 55 7.70 3.79 -1.26
C ASP A 55 7.37 4.05 0.21
N PHE A 56 8.32 3.72 1.09
CA PHE A 56 8.22 3.98 2.52
C PHE A 56 9.28 4.99 2.91
N LYS A 57 8.86 6.10 3.49
CA LYS A 57 9.78 7.05 4.13
C LYS A 57 9.48 7.14 5.61
N GLU A 58 10.26 7.97 6.29
CA GLU A 58 10.29 8.00 7.74
C GLU A 58 8.91 8.33 8.34
N ARG A 59 8.13 9.23 7.74
CA ARG A 59 6.79 9.61 8.22
C ARG A 59 5.73 9.68 7.13
N GLU A 60 5.99 9.02 6.01
CA GLU A 60 5.04 8.93 4.90
C GLU A 60 5.18 7.57 4.21
N PHE A 61 4.11 7.15 3.55
CA PHE A 61 4.21 6.09 2.56
C PHE A 61 3.40 6.47 1.32
N CYS A 62 3.85 5.98 0.18
CA CYS A 62 3.16 6.12 -1.08
C CYS A 62 2.98 4.73 -1.69
N PHE A 63 1.73 4.37 -1.93
CA PHE A 63 1.33 3.21 -2.69
C PHE A 63 0.81 3.68 -4.05
N GLU A 64 1.23 3.02 -5.11
CA GLU A 64 0.70 3.18 -6.44
C GLU A 64 0.50 1.81 -7.10
N PHE A 65 -0.66 1.64 -7.72
CA PHE A 65 -0.99 0.49 -8.53
C PHE A 65 -1.28 0.95 -9.96
N ILE A 66 -0.57 0.34 -10.91
CA ILE A 66 -0.75 0.58 -12.33
C ILE A 66 -1.30 -0.71 -12.93
N GLY A 67 -2.59 -0.71 -13.26
CA GLY A 67 -3.25 -1.88 -13.83
C GLY A 67 -2.74 -2.22 -15.22
N LYS A 68 -2.58 -3.53 -15.46
CA LYS A 68 -2.20 -4.14 -16.74
C LYS A 68 -3.26 -5.15 -17.17
N SER A 69 -3.25 -5.52 -18.45
CA SER A 69 -4.18 -6.52 -19.02
C SER A 69 -5.65 -6.17 -18.71
N ASP A 70 -6.34 -6.99 -17.90
CA ASP A 70 -7.75 -6.80 -17.51
C ASP A 70 -8.00 -5.53 -16.67
N LEU A 71 -6.94 -4.99 -16.06
CA LEU A 71 -6.99 -3.74 -15.28
C LEU A 71 -6.32 -2.58 -16.03
N SER A 72 -6.01 -2.74 -17.31
CA SER A 72 -5.41 -1.67 -18.12
C SER A 72 -6.23 -0.38 -18.05
N GLY A 73 -5.55 0.76 -17.89
CA GLY A 73 -6.19 2.08 -17.74
C GLY A 73 -6.68 2.40 -16.32
N LYS A 74 -6.62 1.45 -15.37
CA LYS A 74 -6.89 1.72 -13.95
C LYS A 74 -5.59 2.04 -13.23
N ARG A 75 -5.49 3.26 -12.70
CA ARG A 75 -4.38 3.69 -11.84
C ARG A 75 -4.95 4.05 -10.48
N TYR A 76 -4.39 3.45 -9.43
CA TYR A 76 -4.74 3.78 -8.05
C TYR A 76 -3.52 4.31 -7.32
N ARG A 77 -3.69 5.38 -6.54
CA ARG A 77 -2.61 5.95 -5.72
C ARG A 77 -3.14 6.24 -4.34
N LEU A 78 -2.40 5.82 -3.33
CA LEU A 78 -2.68 6.12 -1.93
C LEU A 78 -1.41 6.65 -1.29
N ARG A 79 -1.41 7.92 -0.93
CA ARG A 79 -0.30 8.55 -0.20
C ARG A 79 -0.82 9.03 1.14
N LEU A 80 -0.24 8.50 2.23
CA LEU A 80 -0.45 9.06 3.56
C LEU A 80 0.83 9.79 3.98
N CYS A 81 0.68 11.08 4.22
CA CYS A 81 1.71 11.96 4.76
C CYS A 81 1.49 12.14 6.26
N ASP A 82 2.49 12.73 6.94
CA ASP A 82 2.41 13.15 8.33
C ASP A 82 1.97 12.05 9.29
N LEU A 83 2.51 10.84 9.12
CA LEU A 83 2.25 9.74 10.03
C LEU A 83 2.58 10.14 11.49
N PRO A 84 1.82 9.62 12.48
CA PRO A 84 1.94 10.04 13.88
C PRO A 84 3.31 9.82 14.50
N GLY A 85 4.11 8.92 13.91
CA GLY A 85 5.50 8.71 14.26
C GLY A 85 6.28 8.09 13.11
N GLU A 86 7.50 7.67 13.43
CA GLU A 86 8.43 7.18 12.41
C GLU A 86 8.20 5.71 12.05
N LEU A 87 8.35 5.40 10.77
CA LEU A 87 8.34 4.05 10.24
C LEU A 87 9.74 3.43 10.24
N ASN A 88 9.80 2.15 10.56
CA ASN A 88 10.94 1.30 10.27
C ASN A 88 10.79 0.78 8.82
N THR A 89 11.18 1.62 7.86
CA THR A 89 11.00 1.40 6.42
C THR A 89 11.58 0.06 5.96
N GLY A 90 12.75 -0.35 6.48
CA GLY A 90 13.38 -1.65 6.18
C GLY A 90 12.61 -2.88 6.67
N ARG A 91 11.60 -2.69 7.52
CA ARG A 91 10.69 -3.77 7.99
C ARG A 91 9.27 -3.63 7.47
N CYS A 92 8.97 -2.57 6.73
CA CYS A 92 7.68 -2.41 6.07
C CYS A 92 7.58 -3.41 4.90
N GLN A 93 6.37 -3.88 4.62
CA GLN A 93 6.14 -4.91 3.61
C GLN A 93 4.89 -4.60 2.79
N CYS A 94 4.85 -5.08 1.56
CA CYS A 94 3.66 -5.07 0.73
C CYS A 94 3.34 -6.50 0.30
N LYS A 95 2.07 -6.87 0.31
CA LYS A 95 1.59 -8.18 -0.12
C LYS A 95 0.32 -8.05 -0.94
N VAL A 96 0.38 -8.51 -2.18
CA VAL A 96 -0.82 -8.60 -3.02
C VAL A 96 -1.64 -9.82 -2.63
N ARG A 97 -2.96 -9.63 -2.50
CA ARG A 97 -3.96 -10.68 -2.30
C ARG A 97 -4.97 -10.60 -3.44
N LYS A 98 -5.85 -11.59 -3.51
CA LYS A 98 -6.97 -11.53 -4.43
C LYS A 98 -7.86 -10.35 -4.01
N ASP A 99 -8.15 -9.46 -4.95
CA ASP A 99 -9.01 -8.27 -4.79
C ASP A 99 -8.51 -7.19 -3.80
N ALA A 100 -7.30 -7.34 -3.23
CA ALA A 100 -6.75 -6.39 -2.27
C ALA A 100 -5.22 -6.38 -2.25
N VAL A 101 -4.63 -5.27 -1.82
CA VAL A 101 -3.20 -5.15 -1.50
C VAL A 101 -3.06 -4.80 -0.02
N LEU A 102 -2.25 -5.58 0.69
CA LEU A 102 -1.97 -5.39 2.11
C LEU A 102 -0.61 -4.72 2.25
N ILE A 103 -0.59 -3.53 2.81
CA ILE A 103 0.61 -2.78 3.13
C ILE A 103 0.80 -2.88 4.64
N VAL A 104 1.93 -3.44 5.07
CA VAL A 104 2.29 -3.59 6.47
C VAL A 104 3.32 -2.53 6.81
N LEU A 105 2.90 -1.54 7.59
CA LEU A 105 3.78 -0.53 8.15
C LEU A 105 4.30 -1.01 9.51
N ARG A 106 5.59 -0.84 9.74
CA ARG A 106 6.23 -1.11 11.04
C ARG A 106 6.60 0.21 11.68
N LYS A 107 6.09 0.45 12.89
CA LYS A 107 6.44 1.64 13.66
C LYS A 107 7.84 1.46 14.27
N LYS A 108 8.61 2.55 14.38
CA LYS A 108 9.81 2.55 15.22
C LYS A 108 9.43 2.55 16.71
N ASP A 109 8.39 3.31 17.08
CA ASP A 109 7.84 3.35 18.43
C ASP A 109 6.53 2.56 18.52
N SER A 110 6.51 1.55 19.39
CA SER A 110 5.36 0.66 19.61
C SER A 110 4.51 1.04 20.84
N SER A 111 4.90 2.10 21.55
CA SER A 111 4.30 2.52 22.82
C SER A 111 2.96 3.23 22.64
N ARG A 112 2.68 3.75 21.43
CA ARG A 112 1.49 4.55 21.12
C ARG A 112 0.70 3.97 19.95
N SER A 113 -0.62 3.89 20.12
CA SER A 113 -1.52 3.53 19.02
C SER A 113 -1.68 4.67 18.03
N TRP A 114 -1.75 4.36 16.73
CA TRP A 114 -1.92 5.34 15.67
C TRP A 114 -3.33 5.31 15.07
N LEU A 115 -4.22 4.41 15.52
CA LEU A 115 -5.53 4.20 14.90
C LEU A 115 -6.38 5.45 14.83
N SER A 116 -6.46 6.21 15.93
CA SER A 116 -7.27 7.43 15.98
C SER A 116 -6.70 8.48 15.03
N GLU A 117 -5.41 8.79 15.16
CA GLU A 117 -4.74 9.78 14.32
C GLU A 117 -4.74 9.41 12.82
N LEU A 118 -4.60 8.13 12.48
CA LEU A 118 -4.65 7.66 11.09
C LEU A 118 -6.04 7.74 10.48
N SER A 119 -7.09 7.72 11.30
CA SER A 119 -8.48 7.90 10.83
C SER A 119 -8.75 9.36 10.43
N ASP A 120 -8.00 10.30 11.01
CA ASP A 120 -8.08 11.73 10.70
C ASP A 120 -7.15 12.17 9.55
N ILE A 121 -6.20 11.31 9.14
CA ILE A 121 -5.28 11.62 8.04
C ILE A 121 -6.03 11.46 6.72
N ASN A 122 -6.23 12.58 6.03
CA ASN A 122 -6.71 12.57 4.65
C ASN A 122 -5.58 12.13 3.71
N PRO A 123 -5.87 11.26 2.73
CA PRO A 123 -4.91 10.91 1.69
C PRO A 123 -4.57 12.17 0.89
N ALA A 124 -3.29 12.38 0.58
CA ALA A 124 -2.85 13.53 -0.20
C ALA A 124 -3.28 13.36 -1.67
N ASP A 125 -4.08 14.29 -2.18
CA ASP A 125 -4.36 14.48 -3.61
C ASP A 125 -3.21 15.30 -4.20
N ASP A 126 -2.58 14.78 -5.26
CA ASP A 126 -1.49 15.42 -6.02
C ASP A 126 -1.88 15.47 -7.49
#